data_AF-A0A7D5MEJ2-F1
#
_entry.id   AF-A0A7D5MEJ2-F1
#
_cell.length_a   1.000
_cell.length_b   1.000
_cell.length_c   1.000
_cell.angle_alpha   90.00
_cell.angle_beta   90.00
_cell.angle_gamma   90.00
#
_symmetry.space_group_name_H-M   'P 1'
#
loop_
_entity.id
_entity.type
_entity.pdbx_description
1 polymer ?
#
loop_
_entity_poly.entity_id
_entity_poly.type
_entity_poly.pdbx_seq_one_letter_code
_entity_poly.pdbx_strand_id
1 'polypeptide(L)'
;MKAWIAFLLYFLLLGNCHILKAQAINDDCFSATELTNVRSWCSSNGFFNNFSATPSGYGPATCFSSSGHDVWFSFTAIATDITILVKPGVFRSRKSPCMPGFVRRYRRIEL
;
A
#
# COMPACT_ATOMS: atom_id res chain seq x y z
N MET A 1 43.94 -21.75 19.67
CA MET A 1 43.32 -21.81 18.32
C MET A 1 41.78 -21.95 18.33
N LYS A 2 41.05 -21.57 19.38
CA LYS A 2 39.56 -21.64 19.40
C LYS A 2 38.90 -20.26 19.47
N ALA A 3 39.61 -19.27 20.02
CA ALA A 3 39.15 -17.89 20.15
C ALA A 3 38.98 -17.14 18.81
N TRP A 4 39.83 -17.43 17.81
CA TRP A 4 39.71 -16.82 16.49
C TRP A 4 38.50 -17.34 15.69
N ILE A 5 38.09 -18.59 15.93
CA ILE A 5 36.88 -19.17 15.34
C ILE A 5 35.64 -18.49 15.95
N ALA A 6 35.62 -18.26 17.27
CA ALA A 6 34.56 -17.51 17.92
C ALA A 6 34.48 -16.05 17.43
N PHE A 7 35.62 -15.42 17.16
CA PHE A 7 35.68 -14.04 16.64
C PHE A 7 35.21 -13.95 15.18
N LEU A 8 35.56 -14.92 14.34
CA LEU A 8 35.06 -15.05 12.96
C LEU A 8 33.56 -15.31 12.92
N LEU A 9 33.05 -16.19 13.78
CA LEU A 9 31.61 -16.46 13.90
C LEU A 9 30.85 -15.22 14.40
N TYR A 10 31.41 -14.46 15.34
CA TYR A 10 30.82 -13.21 15.82
C TYR A 10 30.78 -12.13 14.74
N PHE A 11 31.84 -11.99 13.93
CA PHE A 11 31.89 -11.05 12.81
C PHE A 11 30.94 -11.45 11.66
N LEU A 12 30.78 -12.75 11.40
CA LEU A 12 29.78 -13.29 10.46
C LEU A 12 28.34 -13.13 10.96
N LEU A 13 28.09 -13.23 12.27
CA LEU A 13 26.75 -13.04 12.86
C LEU A 13 26.35 -11.56 12.98
N LEU A 14 27.30 -10.65 13.22
CA LEU A 14 27.04 -9.20 13.27
C LEU A 14 27.10 -8.50 11.91
N GLY A 15 27.87 -9.04 10.95
CA GLY A 15 28.04 -8.46 9.60
C GLY A 15 26.84 -8.66 8.68
N ASN A 16 25.90 -9.55 9.03
CA ASN A 16 24.69 -9.82 8.27
C ASN A 16 23.48 -8.96 8.74
N CYS A 17 23.72 -7.79 9.35
CA CYS A 17 22.68 -6.76 9.43
C CYS A 17 22.48 -6.14 8.03
N HIS A 18 21.91 -6.94 7.12
CA HIS A 18 21.41 -6.43 5.86
C HIS A 18 20.36 -5.37 6.17
N ILE A 19 20.48 -4.22 5.52
CA ILE A 19 19.48 -3.14 5.54
C ILE A 19 18.24 -3.66 4.78
N LEU A 20 17.49 -4.57 5.40
CA LEU A 20 16.17 -4.98 4.92
C LEU A 20 15.25 -3.79 5.17
N LYS A 21 15.08 -2.95 4.15
CA LYS A 21 13.97 -2.00 4.16
C LYS A 21 12.68 -2.81 4.13
N ALA A 22 11.90 -2.72 5.20
CA ALA A 22 10.54 -3.23 5.18
C ALA A 22 9.76 -2.42 4.14
N GLN A 23 9.44 -3.05 3.00
CA GLN A 23 8.54 -2.50 2.00
C GLN A 23 7.11 -2.47 2.54
N ALA A 24 6.23 -1.71 1.88
CA ALA A 24 4.81 -1.76 2.18
C ALA A 24 4.29 -3.21 2.07
N ILE A 25 3.33 -3.60 2.92
CA ILE A 25 2.78 -4.97 2.93
C ILE A 25 2.18 -5.33 1.56
N ASN A 26 1.55 -4.36 0.93
CA ASN A 26 0.92 -4.44 -0.38
C ASN A 26 1.67 -3.65 -1.45
N ASP A 27 3.01 -3.70 -1.41
CA ASP A 27 3.88 -3.06 -2.41
C ASP A 27 3.79 -3.76 -3.79
N ASP A 28 3.51 -5.06 -3.80
CA ASP A 28 3.36 -5.86 -5.01
C ASP A 28 1.88 -6.22 -5.26
N CYS A 29 1.49 -6.27 -6.54
CA CYS A 29 0.13 -6.64 -6.95
C CYS A 29 -0.25 -8.06 -6.50
N PHE A 30 0.70 -9.00 -6.45
CA PHE A 30 0.48 -10.36 -5.97
C PHE A 30 0.27 -10.42 -4.45
N SER A 31 0.69 -9.39 -3.70
CA SER A 31 0.47 -9.25 -2.26
C SER A 31 -0.56 -8.16 -1.92
N ALA A 32 -1.50 -7.90 -2.83
CA ALA A 32 -2.57 -6.94 -2.63
C ALA A 32 -3.35 -7.22 -1.32
N THR A 33 -3.64 -6.16 -0.56
CA THR A 33 -4.44 -6.27 0.67
C THR A 33 -5.91 -6.47 0.34
N GLU A 34 -6.50 -7.53 0.87
CA GLU A 34 -7.93 -7.82 0.68
C GLU A 34 -8.81 -6.85 1.49
N LEU A 35 -9.71 -6.17 0.80
CA LEU A 35 -10.79 -5.38 1.40
C LEU A 35 -12.01 -6.27 1.57
N THR A 36 -12.21 -6.77 2.79
CA THR A 36 -13.32 -7.68 3.13
C THR A 36 -14.67 -6.98 3.25
N ASN A 37 -14.68 -5.65 3.51
CA ASN A 37 -15.91 -4.86 3.58
C ASN A 37 -15.91 -3.75 2.53
N VAL A 38 -16.70 -3.95 1.48
CA VAL A 38 -16.89 -3.01 0.37
C VAL A 38 -18.27 -2.36 0.34
N ARG A 39 -19.11 -2.60 1.36
CA ARG A 39 -20.49 -2.11 1.42
C ARG A 39 -20.62 -0.92 2.35
N SER A 40 -20.69 0.29 1.78
CA SER A 40 -20.86 1.55 2.53
C SER A 40 -19.83 1.73 3.65
N TRP A 41 -18.59 1.31 3.39
CA TRP A 41 -17.50 1.31 4.36
C TRP A 41 -16.46 2.39 4.05
N CYS A 42 -15.82 2.91 5.09
CA CYS A 42 -14.67 3.80 4.99
C CYS A 42 -13.60 3.39 6.00
N SER A 43 -12.33 3.47 5.60
CA SER A 43 -11.21 3.32 6.51
C SER A 43 -11.14 4.48 7.50
N SER A 44 -10.40 4.30 8.59
CA SER A 44 -9.99 5.43 9.42
C SER A 44 -9.03 6.35 8.66
N ASN A 45 -8.87 7.58 9.16
CA ASN A 45 -8.00 8.58 8.55
C ASN A 45 -6.54 8.11 8.56
N GLY A 46 -5.91 8.06 7.38
CA GLY A 46 -4.53 7.61 7.23
C GLY A 46 -4.30 6.11 7.50
N PHE A 47 -5.37 5.31 7.52
CA PHE A 47 -5.27 3.86 7.75
C PHE A 47 -4.37 3.17 6.72
N PHE A 48 -4.51 3.57 5.44
CA PHE A 48 -3.64 3.14 4.36
C PHE A 48 -2.69 4.27 3.97
N ASN A 49 -1.48 3.90 3.58
CA ASN A 49 -0.44 4.80 3.12
C ASN A 49 0.49 4.06 2.16
N ASN A 50 1.30 4.81 1.43
CA ASN A 50 2.34 4.29 0.54
C ASN A 50 3.74 4.51 1.14
N PHE A 51 3.84 4.57 2.48
CA PHE A 51 5.13 4.71 3.14
C PHE A 51 5.98 3.47 2.87
N SER A 52 7.22 3.67 2.41
CA SER A 52 8.13 2.60 1.99
C SER A 52 7.65 1.74 0.80
N ALA A 53 6.61 2.17 0.08
CA ALA A 53 6.27 1.55 -1.19
C ALA A 53 7.32 1.90 -2.27
N THR A 54 7.52 1.02 -3.24
CA THR A 54 8.48 1.15 -4.33
C THR A 54 7.77 1.40 -5.66
N PRO A 55 8.47 1.92 -6.68
CA PRO A 55 7.88 2.09 -8.00
C PRO A 55 7.47 0.73 -8.60
N SER A 56 6.22 0.61 -9.01
CA SER A 56 5.63 -0.66 -9.46
C SER A 56 6.06 -1.10 -10.87
N GLY A 57 6.62 -0.20 -11.66
CA GLY A 57 7.04 -0.48 -13.05
C GLY A 57 5.92 -0.39 -14.10
N TYR A 58 4.65 -0.21 -13.71
CA TYR A 58 3.51 -0.11 -14.64
C TYR A 58 3.39 1.25 -15.35
N GLY A 59 4.31 2.18 -15.09
CA GLY A 59 4.25 3.53 -15.64
C GLY A 59 3.23 4.43 -14.94
N PRO A 60 3.16 5.73 -15.29
CA PRO A 60 2.16 6.63 -14.73
C PRO A 60 0.76 6.31 -15.26
N ALA A 61 -0.25 6.44 -14.42
CA ALA A 61 -1.64 6.47 -14.87
C ALA A 61 -1.88 7.65 -15.83
N THR A 62 -2.89 7.56 -16.71
CA THR A 62 -3.13 8.47 -17.85
C THR A 62 -3.12 9.97 -17.52
N CYS A 63 -3.42 10.34 -16.28
CA CYS A 63 -3.48 11.74 -15.84
C CYS A 63 -2.28 12.17 -14.97
N PHE A 64 -1.24 11.36 -14.87
CA PHE A 64 -0.06 11.60 -14.04
C PHE A 64 1.19 11.79 -14.91
N SER A 65 2.06 12.72 -14.52
CA SER A 65 3.30 13.01 -15.24
C SER A 65 4.46 12.09 -14.85
N SER A 66 4.36 11.37 -13.73
CA SER A 66 5.40 10.50 -13.21
C SER A 66 4.79 9.28 -12.53
N SER A 67 5.48 8.13 -12.62
CA SER A 67 5.11 6.94 -11.86
C SER A 67 5.20 7.21 -10.36
N GLY A 68 4.19 6.76 -9.62
CA GLY A 68 4.13 6.88 -8.18
C GLY A 68 4.75 5.67 -7.46
N HIS A 69 4.62 5.72 -6.13
CA HIS A 69 4.75 4.54 -5.28
C HIS A 69 3.34 3.99 -5.06
N ASP A 70 3.10 2.81 -5.61
CA ASP A 70 1.76 2.21 -5.66
C ASP A 70 1.58 1.21 -4.52
N VAL A 71 0.35 1.07 -4.06
CA VAL A 71 -0.05 0.04 -3.11
C VAL A 71 -1.31 -0.63 -3.61
N TRP A 72 -1.40 -1.94 -3.45
CA TRP A 72 -2.39 -2.77 -4.15
C TRP A 72 -3.48 -3.27 -3.21
N PHE A 73 -4.71 -3.31 -3.72
CA PHE A 73 -5.89 -3.80 -3.00
C PHE A 73 -6.68 -4.76 -3.86
N SER A 74 -7.26 -5.79 -3.24
CA SER A 74 -8.15 -6.76 -3.88
C SER A 74 -9.49 -6.78 -3.15
N PHE A 75 -10.58 -7.11 -3.87
CA PHE A 75 -11.89 -7.29 -3.26
C PHE A 75 -12.77 -8.17 -4.14
N THR A 76 -13.77 -8.80 -3.53
CA THR A 76 -14.81 -9.52 -4.27
C THR A 76 -15.93 -8.57 -4.65
N ALA A 77 -16.23 -8.46 -5.94
CA ALA A 77 -17.33 -7.62 -6.42
C ALA A 77 -18.69 -8.20 -5.99
N ILE A 78 -19.51 -7.38 -5.34
CA ILE A 78 -20.85 -7.75 -4.84
C ILE A 78 -21.99 -7.14 -5.67
N ALA A 79 -21.66 -6.33 -6.68
CA ALA A 79 -22.59 -5.65 -7.57
C ALA A 79 -21.92 -5.40 -8.92
N THR A 80 -22.72 -5.06 -9.94
CA THR A 80 -22.22 -4.72 -11.28
C THR A 80 -21.43 -3.42 -11.32
N ASP A 81 -21.69 -2.53 -10.36
CA ASP A 81 -21.05 -1.23 -10.23
C ASP A 81 -20.59 -1.00 -8.80
N ILE A 82 -19.36 -0.52 -8.64
CA ILE A 82 -18.75 -0.18 -7.35
C ILE A 82 -18.11 1.20 -7.47
N THR A 83 -18.26 2.02 -6.44
CA THR A 83 -17.62 3.34 -6.36
C THR A 83 -16.50 3.30 -5.33
N ILE A 84 -15.27 3.52 -5.78
CA ILE A 84 -14.09 3.63 -4.92
C ILE A 84 -13.70 5.10 -4.83
N LEU A 85 -13.56 5.62 -3.61
CA LEU A 85 -13.20 7.00 -3.36
C LEU A 85 -11.95 7.06 -2.48
N VAL A 86 -10.83 7.47 -3.08
CA VAL A 86 -9.56 7.70 -2.37
C VAL A 86 -9.52 9.16 -1.92
N LYS A 87 -9.36 9.39 -0.61
CA LYS A 87 -9.21 10.73 -0.02
C LYS A 87 -7.83 10.82 0.64
N PRO A 88 -7.10 11.94 0.47
CA PRO A 88 -5.88 12.16 1.23
C PRO A 88 -6.22 12.20 2.72
N GLY A 89 -5.40 11.54 3.54
CA GLY A 89 -5.52 11.63 4.99
C GLY A 89 -5.21 13.05 5.44
N VAL A 90 -6.15 13.71 6.12
CA VAL A 90 -5.95 15.06 6.64
C VAL A 90 -5.85 14.95 8.16
N PHE A 91 -4.75 15.39 8.76
CA PHE A 91 -4.55 15.42 10.23
C PHE A 91 -5.46 16.45 10.97
N ARG A 92 -6.60 16.85 10.38
CA ARG A 92 -7.52 17.79 11.01
C ARG A 92 -8.54 17.03 11.84
N SER A 93 -8.71 17.44 13.09
CA SER A 93 -9.58 16.89 14.16
C SER A 93 -11.08 16.75 13.82
N ARG A 94 -11.51 17.03 12.58
CA ARG A 94 -12.89 16.77 12.18
C ARG A 94 -12.99 15.33 11.68
N LYS A 95 -13.71 14.49 12.44
CA LYS A 95 -14.31 13.24 11.93
C LYS A 95 -14.85 13.55 10.54
N SER A 96 -14.17 13.09 9.50
CA SER A 96 -14.66 13.22 8.14
C SER A 96 -15.74 12.15 8.02
N PRO A 97 -17.04 12.51 7.97
CA PRO A 97 -18.06 11.51 7.71
C PRO A 97 -17.76 10.91 6.33
N CYS A 98 -18.21 9.68 6.08
CA CYS A 98 -18.30 9.13 4.74
C CYS A 98 -19.25 10.01 3.90
N MET A 99 -18.79 11.20 3.50
CA MET A 99 -19.54 12.07 2.63
C MET A 99 -19.43 11.51 1.22
N PRO A 100 -20.56 11.32 0.52
CA PRO A 100 -20.57 11.00 -0.89
C PRO A 100 -20.00 12.22 -1.63
N GLY A 101 -18.68 12.23 -1.80
CA GLY A 101 -18.00 13.21 -2.62
C GLY A 101 -18.30 12.92 -4.09
N PHE A 102 -18.50 14.00 -4.86
CA PHE A 102 -18.76 14.06 -6.29
C PHE A 102 -18.30 12.81 -7.08
N VAL A 103 -19.30 12.07 -7.56
CA VAL A 103 -19.14 10.76 -8.21
C VAL A 103 -18.52 10.95 -9.60
N ARG A 104 -17.25 10.59 -9.77
CA ARG A 104 -16.76 10.18 -11.10
C ARG A 104 -17.08 8.70 -11.27
N ARG A 105 -18.12 8.42 -12.05
CA ARG A 105 -18.58 7.08 -12.42
C ARG A 105 -17.51 6.46 -13.33
N TYR A 106 -16.53 5.75 -12.77
CA TYR A 106 -15.54 5.02 -13.57
C TYR A 106 -16.19 3.73 -14.06
N ARG A 107 -16.54 3.70 -15.35
CA ARG A 107 -17.26 2.60 -16.01
C ARG A 107 -16.38 1.36 -16.29
N ARG A 108 -15.08 1.44 -16.01
CA ARG A 108 -14.16 0.33 -16.25
C ARG A 108 -12.89 0.53 -15.45
N ILE A 109 -12.66 -0.33 -14.46
CA ILE A 109 -11.31 -0.63 -13.98
C ILE A 109 -10.85 -1.71 -14.96
N GLU A 110 -10.10 -1.33 -16.00
CA GLU A 110 -9.29 -2.33 -16.69
C GLU A 110 -8.12 -2.63 -15.75
N LEU A 111 -8.02 -3.92 -15.39
CA LEU A 111 -6.92 -4.50 -14.63
C LEU A 111 -5.62 -4.38 -15.43
#